data_AF-A0A948X3R9-F1
#
_entry.id   AF-A0A948X3R9-F1
#
_cell.length_a   1.000
_cell.length_b   1.000
_cell.length_c   1.000
_cell.angle_alpha   90.00
_cell.angle_beta   90.00
_cell.angle_gamma   90.00
#
_symmetry.space_group_name_H-M   'P 1'
#
loop_
_entity.id
_entity.type
_entity.pdbx_description
1 polymer ?
#
loop_
_entity_poly.entity_id
_entity_poly.type
_entity_poly.pdbx_seq_one_letter_code
_entity_poly.pdbx_strand_id
1 'polypeptide(L)'
;MKTYAITIIFAFCASLLAAQNSYSPEALAKNDRAARMSMHPDSLEAALKLLDEAIAIAPSLVNAYGNKAGILESLGRSEEALQTILDAEQYVDKHNPYYYLGKGSILLKNGRNDEASEAYDWSLQMFEGMLKSKPTPELFINYVTNKYFVDGIELSLAEIEKLMPATFSAMEKKQVTDFFEHMGTPARIKEALLAKGK
;
A
#
# COMPACT_ATOMS: atom_id res chain seq x y z
N MET A 1 -12.67 -12.07 4.23
CA MET A 1 -12.87 -10.66 3.79
C MET A 1 -11.83 -9.70 4.35
N LYS A 2 -11.49 -9.74 5.65
CA LYS A 2 -10.45 -8.85 6.26
C LYS A 2 -9.05 -8.99 5.65
N THR A 3 -8.66 -10.20 5.25
CA THR A 3 -7.35 -10.46 4.62
C THR A 3 -7.18 -9.79 3.26
N TYR A 4 -8.26 -9.46 2.54
CA TYR A 4 -8.16 -8.90 1.19
C TYR A 4 -7.97 -7.37 1.19
N ALA A 5 -8.52 -6.65 2.17
CA ALA A 5 -8.42 -5.18 2.22
C ALA A 5 -7.00 -4.68 2.55
N ILE A 6 -6.27 -5.41 3.41
CA ILE A 6 -4.88 -5.10 3.75
C ILE A 6 -3.95 -5.48 2.59
N THR A 7 -4.18 -6.61 1.93
CA THR A 7 -3.40 -7.01 0.75
C THR A 7 -3.55 -5.99 -0.39
N ILE A 8 -4.73 -5.40 -0.61
CA ILE A 8 -4.93 -4.45 -1.73
C ILE A 8 -4.17 -3.12 -1.53
N ILE A 9 -3.99 -2.66 -0.29
CA ILE A 9 -3.27 -1.40 -0.01
C ILE A 9 -1.75 -1.58 -0.06
N PHE A 10 -1.25 -2.78 0.25
CA PHE A 10 0.19 -3.07 0.21
C PHE A 10 0.66 -3.79 -1.08
N ALA A 11 -0.25 -4.32 -1.91
CA ALA A 11 0.11 -5.15 -3.08
C ALA A 11 0.49 -4.38 -4.35
N PHE A 12 0.56 -3.05 -4.34
CA PHE A 12 0.92 -2.31 -5.56
C PHE A 12 2.04 -1.30 -5.32
N CYS A 13 3.17 -1.77 -4.80
CA CYS A 13 4.47 -1.24 -5.24
C CYS A 13 4.85 -1.92 -6.58
N ALA A 14 4.00 -1.73 -7.60
CA ALA A 14 4.24 -2.21 -8.95
C ALA A 14 4.94 -1.11 -9.76
N SER A 15 6.21 -0.85 -9.45
CA SER A 15 7.09 -0.31 -10.48
C SER A 15 7.49 -1.46 -11.40
N LEU A 16 6.74 -1.59 -12.49
CA LEU A 16 7.03 -2.25 -13.77
C LEU A 16 7.82 -3.59 -13.76
N LEU A 17 7.35 -4.51 -14.62
CA LEU A 17 8.08 -5.69 -15.14
C LEU A 17 9.57 -5.46 -15.51
N ALA A 18 10.02 -4.21 -15.64
CA ALA A 18 11.42 -3.84 -15.87
C ALA A 18 12.32 -3.99 -14.63
N ALA A 19 11.78 -3.99 -13.40
CA ALA A 19 12.57 -4.13 -12.18
C ALA A 19 12.87 -5.59 -11.80
N GLN A 20 12.05 -6.55 -12.25
CA GLN A 20 12.24 -7.98 -11.93
C GLN A 20 13.57 -8.55 -12.46
N ASN A 21 14.12 -7.98 -13.54
CA ASN A 21 15.42 -8.39 -14.08
C ASN A 21 16.64 -7.80 -13.35
N SER A 22 16.44 -6.93 -12.35
CA SER A 22 17.52 -6.30 -11.58
C SER A 22 17.80 -6.96 -10.23
N TYR A 23 16.89 -7.83 -9.76
CA TYR A 23 16.98 -8.47 -8.46
C TYR A 23 17.37 -9.94 -8.60
N SER A 24 18.03 -10.48 -7.58
CA SER A 24 18.35 -11.90 -7.51
C SER A 24 17.06 -12.74 -7.67
N PRO A 25 17.02 -13.70 -8.62
CA PRO A 25 15.89 -14.61 -8.76
C PRO A 25 15.57 -15.35 -7.46
N GLU A 26 16.59 -15.60 -6.63
CA GLU A 26 16.42 -16.22 -5.32
C GLU A 26 15.66 -15.31 -4.35
N ALA A 27 16.03 -14.03 -4.26
CA ALA A 27 15.34 -13.07 -3.40
C ALA A 27 13.87 -12.91 -3.81
N LEU A 28 13.62 -12.84 -5.12
CA LEU A 28 12.26 -12.79 -5.67
C LEU A 28 11.45 -14.05 -5.33
N ALA A 29 12.04 -15.24 -5.53
CA ALA A 29 11.37 -16.49 -5.22
C ALA A 29 11.00 -16.62 -3.73
N LYS A 30 11.87 -16.14 -2.83
CA LYS A 30 11.61 -16.10 -1.38
C LYS A 30 10.49 -15.12 -1.03
N ASN A 31 10.54 -13.89 -1.58
CA ASN A 31 9.47 -12.90 -1.42
C ASN A 31 8.12 -13.44 -1.88
N ASP A 32 8.07 -14.04 -3.07
CA ASP A 32 6.83 -14.56 -3.65
C ASP A 32 6.29 -15.76 -2.86
N ARG A 33 7.19 -16.60 -2.34
CA ARG A 33 6.81 -17.70 -1.44
C ARG A 33 6.24 -17.16 -0.13
N ALA A 34 6.85 -16.16 0.46
CA ALA A 34 6.36 -15.52 1.67
C ALA A 34 4.97 -14.91 1.46
N ALA A 35 4.75 -14.21 0.34
CA ALA A 35 3.45 -13.64 -0.02
C ALA A 35 2.35 -14.71 -0.20
N ARG A 36 2.70 -15.90 -0.70
CA ARG A 36 1.75 -17.02 -0.73
C ARG A 36 1.47 -17.58 0.66
N MET A 37 2.51 -17.71 1.49
CA MET A 37 2.38 -18.22 2.85
C MET A 37 1.58 -17.30 3.77
N SER A 38 1.64 -15.98 3.55
CA SER A 38 0.88 -15.01 4.34
C SER A 38 -0.64 -15.11 4.17
N MET A 39 -1.11 -15.89 3.19
CA MET A 39 -2.54 -16.23 3.06
C MET A 39 -3.01 -17.24 4.13
N HIS A 40 -2.08 -17.87 4.85
CA HIS A 40 -2.35 -18.87 5.87
C HIS A 40 -1.85 -18.37 7.24
N PRO A 41 -2.74 -18.13 8.23
CA PRO A 41 -2.34 -17.58 9.54
C PRO A 41 -1.23 -18.38 10.25
N ASP A 42 -1.28 -19.71 10.14
CA ASP A 42 -0.30 -20.60 10.79
C ASP A 42 1.11 -20.52 10.17
N SER A 43 1.24 -19.83 9.03
CA SER A 43 2.50 -19.73 8.27
C SER A 43 3.14 -18.34 8.34
N LEU A 44 2.58 -17.40 9.11
CA LEU A 44 3.04 -16.01 9.14
C LEU A 44 4.50 -15.86 9.63
N GLU A 45 4.88 -16.56 10.71
CA GLU A 45 6.27 -16.53 11.21
C GLU A 45 7.27 -17.13 10.21
N ALA A 46 6.87 -18.20 9.51
CA ALA A 46 7.71 -18.80 8.48
C ALA A 46 7.82 -17.89 7.23
N ALA A 47 6.77 -17.13 6.92
CA ALA A 47 6.81 -16.11 5.87
C ALA A 47 7.74 -14.95 6.24
N LEU A 48 7.76 -14.50 7.50
CA LEU A 48 8.71 -13.48 7.98
C LEU A 48 10.16 -13.92 7.78
N LYS A 49 10.49 -15.17 8.14
CA LYS A 49 11.84 -15.70 7.93
C LYS A 49 12.27 -15.66 6.46
N LEU A 50 11.38 -16.01 5.54
CA LEU A 50 11.66 -15.93 4.10
C LEU A 50 11.88 -14.49 3.63
N LEU A 51 11.19 -13.53 4.22
CA LEU A 51 11.37 -12.11 3.90
C LEU A 51 12.68 -11.57 4.45
N ASP A 52 13.10 -11.99 5.64
CA ASP A 52 14.42 -11.68 6.17
C ASP A 52 15.55 -12.21 5.26
N GLU A 53 15.41 -13.46 4.79
CA GLU A 53 16.33 -14.03 3.81
C GLU A 53 16.32 -13.27 2.47
N ALA A 54 15.14 -12.88 1.98
CA ALA A 54 15.02 -12.11 0.74
C ALA A 54 15.69 -10.72 0.86
N ILE A 55 15.48 -10.04 1.98
CA ILE A 55 16.08 -8.74 2.31
C ILE A 55 17.60 -8.86 2.42
N ALA A 56 18.10 -9.92 3.06
CA ALA A 56 19.54 -10.14 3.18
C ALA A 56 20.22 -10.36 1.81
N ILE A 57 19.55 -11.04 0.88
CA ILE A 57 20.07 -11.27 -0.48
C ILE A 57 19.97 -10.01 -1.33
N ALA A 58 18.86 -9.27 -1.22
CA ALA A 58 18.59 -8.08 -2.00
C ALA A 58 18.03 -6.96 -1.11
N PRO A 59 18.90 -6.18 -0.42
CA PRO A 59 18.45 -5.11 0.47
C PRO A 59 17.63 -4.03 -0.24
N SER A 60 17.80 -3.87 -1.55
CA SER A 60 17.04 -2.94 -2.39
C SER A 60 15.67 -3.48 -2.83
N LEU A 61 15.29 -4.71 -2.47
CA LEU A 61 13.99 -5.28 -2.77
C LEU A 61 12.93 -4.72 -1.81
N VAL A 62 12.53 -3.47 -2.02
CA VAL A 62 11.57 -2.72 -1.18
C VAL A 62 10.27 -3.50 -0.94
N ASN A 63 9.82 -4.28 -1.93
CA ASN A 63 8.61 -5.10 -1.81
C ASN A 63 8.68 -6.13 -0.66
N ALA A 64 9.87 -6.66 -0.36
CA ALA A 64 10.05 -7.61 0.75
C ALA A 64 9.83 -6.91 2.11
N TYR A 65 10.26 -5.67 2.26
CA TYR A 65 10.01 -4.87 3.48
C TYR A 65 8.52 -4.55 3.62
N GLY A 66 7.84 -4.18 2.54
CA GLY A 66 6.39 -3.94 2.54
C GLY A 66 5.60 -5.18 2.95
N ASN A 67 5.93 -6.34 2.36
CA ASN A 67 5.32 -7.63 2.74
C ASN A 67 5.60 -7.98 4.21
N LYS A 68 6.84 -7.77 4.67
CA LYS A 68 7.24 -8.06 6.06
C LYS A 68 6.47 -7.19 7.04
N ALA A 69 6.39 -5.89 6.78
CA ALA A 69 5.63 -4.95 7.61
C ALA A 69 4.14 -5.30 7.66
N GLY A 70 3.52 -5.68 6.53
CA GLY A 70 2.12 -6.11 6.50
C GLY A 70 1.84 -7.39 7.31
N ILE A 71 2.78 -8.34 7.31
CA ILE A 71 2.67 -9.56 8.12
C ILE A 71 2.86 -9.25 9.61
N LEU A 72 3.86 -8.43 9.96
CA LEU A 72 4.10 -7.98 11.34
C LEU A 72 2.88 -7.27 11.91
N GLU A 73 2.26 -6.40 11.12
CA GLU A 73 0.99 -5.76 11.46
C GLU A 73 -0.14 -6.76 11.71
N SER A 74 -0.25 -7.80 10.88
CA SER A 74 -1.26 -8.86 11.05
C SER A 74 -1.03 -9.69 12.31
N LEU A 75 0.22 -9.75 12.80
CA LEU A 75 0.62 -10.39 14.05
C LEU A 75 0.53 -9.44 15.27
N GLY A 76 0.16 -8.17 15.07
CA GLY A 76 0.14 -7.15 16.13
C GLY A 76 1.51 -6.64 16.55
N ARG A 77 2.56 -6.92 15.78
CA ARG A 77 3.96 -6.50 16.00
C ARG A 77 4.23 -5.14 15.36
N SER A 78 3.45 -4.13 15.74
CA SER A 78 3.40 -2.83 15.06
C SER A 78 4.69 -2.01 15.10
N GLU A 79 5.45 -2.08 16.19
CA GLU A 79 6.74 -1.38 16.29
C GLU A 79 7.79 -1.97 15.33
N GLU A 80 7.81 -3.31 15.19
CA GLU A 80 8.70 -3.98 14.26
C GLU A 80 8.30 -3.70 12.80
N ALA A 81 7.01 -3.56 12.52
CA ALA A 81 6.52 -3.15 11.21
C ALA A 81 6.99 -1.73 10.85
N LEU A 82 6.96 -0.82 11.82
CA LEU A 82 7.48 0.54 11.66
C LEU A 82 8.98 0.54 11.38
N GLN A 83 9.77 -0.15 12.21
CA GLN A 83 11.22 -0.25 11.99
C GLN A 83 11.55 -0.84 10.62
N THR A 84 10.81 -1.89 10.19
CA THR A 84 10.98 -2.51 8.88
C THR A 84 10.78 -1.52 7.73
N ILE A 85 9.79 -0.63 7.82
CA ILE A 85 9.57 0.39 6.78
C ILE A 85 10.66 1.47 6.81
N LEU A 86 11.11 1.88 7.99
CA LEU A 86 12.18 2.87 8.13
C LEU A 86 13.51 2.35 7.57
N ASP A 87 13.84 1.08 7.80
CA ASP A 87 15.05 0.45 7.27
C ASP A 87 15.07 0.43 5.73
N ALA A 88 13.89 0.37 5.11
CA ALA A 88 13.72 0.38 3.66
C ALA A 88 13.93 1.77 3.02
N GLU A 89 13.84 2.88 3.77
CA GLU A 89 13.82 4.25 3.22
C GLU A 89 15.01 4.55 2.31
N GLN A 90 16.20 4.06 2.68
CA GLN A 90 17.43 4.28 1.92
C GLN A 90 17.40 3.65 0.52
N TYR A 91 16.53 2.67 0.28
CA TYR A 91 16.42 1.93 -0.97
C TYR A 91 15.22 2.35 -1.83
N VAL A 92 14.37 3.22 -1.30
CA VAL A 92 13.12 3.64 -1.93
C VAL A 92 13.38 4.82 -2.87
N ASP A 93 12.75 4.79 -4.04
CA ASP A 93 12.57 6.00 -4.85
C ASP A 93 11.71 7.00 -4.08
N LYS A 94 12.28 8.16 -3.75
CA LYS A 94 11.62 9.24 -3.01
C LYS A 94 10.35 9.77 -3.69
N HIS A 95 10.13 9.46 -4.97
CA HIS A 95 8.92 9.82 -5.69
C HIS A 95 7.90 8.67 -5.80
N ASN A 96 8.10 7.56 -5.08
CA ASN A 96 7.16 6.44 -5.08
C ASN A 96 5.98 6.69 -4.12
N PRO A 97 4.78 7.06 -4.63
CA PRO A 97 3.64 7.41 -3.78
C PRO A 97 3.15 6.24 -2.92
N TYR A 98 3.29 5.01 -3.40
CA TYR A 98 2.79 3.81 -2.71
C TYR A 98 3.57 3.52 -1.44
N TYR A 99 4.89 3.75 -1.46
CA TYR A 99 5.72 3.61 -0.28
C TYR A 99 5.25 4.58 0.82
N TYR A 100 5.09 5.86 0.49
CA TYR A 100 4.68 6.88 1.45
C TYR A 100 3.24 6.67 1.96
N LEU A 101 2.33 6.15 1.11
CA LEU A 101 1.00 5.72 1.53
C LEU A 101 1.06 4.60 2.58
N GLY A 102 1.89 3.58 2.34
CA GLY A 102 2.11 2.48 3.28
C GLY A 102 2.78 2.94 4.57
N LYS A 103 3.79 3.81 4.48
CA LYS A 103 4.46 4.43 5.62
C LYS A 103 3.48 5.20 6.50
N GLY A 104 2.62 6.04 5.90
CA GLY A 104 1.59 6.79 6.64
C GLY A 104 0.64 5.87 7.41
N SER A 105 0.22 4.75 6.79
CA SER A 105 -0.64 3.75 7.45
C SER A 105 0.01 3.14 8.69
N ILE A 106 1.28 2.77 8.60
CA ILE A 106 2.01 2.15 9.71
C ILE A 106 2.32 3.18 10.81
N LEU A 107 2.68 4.41 10.45
CA LEU A 107 2.87 5.50 11.41
C LEU A 107 1.60 5.81 12.18
N LEU A 108 0.46 5.91 11.48
CA LEU A 108 -0.84 6.17 12.08
C LEU A 108 -1.20 5.11 13.13
N LYS A 109 -0.96 3.83 12.83
CA LYS A 109 -1.23 2.73 13.76
C LYS A 109 -0.32 2.72 14.98
N ASN A 110 0.90 3.25 14.85
CA ASN A 110 1.83 3.45 15.95
C ASN A 110 1.60 4.80 16.68
N GLY A 111 0.52 5.52 16.36
CA GLY A 111 0.16 6.79 17.02
C GLY A 111 1.05 7.98 16.62
N ARG A 112 1.90 7.83 15.61
CA ARG A 112 2.77 8.88 15.08
C ARG A 112 2.00 9.71 14.05
N ASN A 113 0.97 10.41 14.52
CA ASN A 113 -0.02 11.06 13.67
C ASN A 113 0.56 12.16 12.78
N ASP A 114 1.45 13.00 13.30
CA ASP A 114 2.03 14.11 12.54
C ASP A 114 2.87 13.59 11.36
N GLU A 115 3.73 12.61 11.61
CA GLU A 115 4.55 11.98 10.58
C GLU A 115 3.72 11.15 9.59
N ALA A 116 2.61 10.56 10.06
CA ALA A 116 1.68 9.90 9.17
C ALA A 116 1.05 10.91 8.20
N SER A 117 0.66 12.09 8.70
CA SER A 117 0.14 13.18 7.87
C SER A 117 1.16 13.62 6.83
N GLU A 118 2.41 13.85 7.22
CA GLU A 118 3.48 14.23 6.29
C GLU A 118 3.69 13.18 5.19
N ALA A 119 3.66 11.90 5.54
CA ALA A 119 3.79 10.80 4.57
C ALA A 119 2.59 10.75 3.61
N TYR A 120 1.37 10.94 4.12
CA TYR A 120 0.16 10.99 3.30
C TYR A 120 0.16 12.18 2.36
N ASP A 121 0.55 13.37 2.83
CA ASP A 121 0.68 14.59 2.03
C ASP A 121 1.66 14.40 0.88
N TRP A 122 2.84 13.84 1.17
CA TRP A 122 3.83 13.56 0.15
C TRP A 122 3.31 12.56 -0.90
N SER A 123 2.68 11.47 -0.44
CA SER A 123 2.06 10.48 -1.33
C SER A 123 0.96 11.11 -2.20
N LEU A 124 0.17 12.03 -1.65
CA LEU A 124 -0.94 12.69 -2.34
C LEU A 124 -0.42 13.57 -3.47
N GLN A 125 0.62 14.36 -3.20
CA GLN A 125 1.29 15.20 -4.21
C GLN A 125 1.85 14.37 -5.37
N MET A 126 2.47 13.23 -5.06
CA MET A 126 3.01 12.33 -6.08
C MET A 126 1.90 11.69 -6.93
N PHE A 127 0.80 11.22 -6.32
CA PHE A 127 -0.35 10.70 -7.07
C PHE A 127 -0.99 11.77 -7.95
N GLU A 128 -1.14 13.00 -7.46
CA GLU A 128 -1.69 14.11 -8.24
C GLU A 128 -0.82 14.41 -9.47
N GLY A 129 0.51 14.40 -9.31
CA GLY A 129 1.45 14.56 -10.43
C GLY A 129 1.32 13.43 -11.46
N MET A 130 1.22 12.17 -11.01
CA MET A 130 1.05 11.02 -11.90
C MET A 130 -0.29 11.06 -12.65
N LEU A 131 -1.38 11.45 -11.99
CA LEU A 131 -2.70 11.62 -12.63
C LEU A 131 -2.70 12.68 -13.72
N LYS A 132 -1.95 13.78 -13.53
CA LYS A 132 -1.79 14.82 -14.56
C LYS A 132 -1.05 14.32 -15.80
N SER A 133 -0.11 13.39 -15.63
CA SER A 133 0.70 12.85 -16.72
C SER A 133 0.02 11.70 -17.46
N LYS A 134 -0.40 10.66 -16.72
CA LYS A 134 -1.02 9.45 -17.27
C LYS A 134 -2.03 8.90 -16.28
N PRO A 135 -3.28 9.37 -16.33
CA PRO A 135 -4.30 8.93 -15.39
C PRO A 135 -4.68 7.46 -15.63
N THR A 136 -4.82 6.70 -14.55
CA THR A 136 -5.40 5.34 -14.57
C THR A 136 -6.39 5.19 -13.41
N PRO A 137 -7.37 4.27 -13.51
CA PRO A 137 -8.30 3.99 -12.42
C PRO A 137 -7.61 3.72 -11.08
N GLU A 138 -6.53 2.94 -11.09
CA GLU A 138 -5.79 2.56 -9.88
C GLU A 138 -5.13 3.77 -9.22
N LEU A 139 -4.50 4.65 -10.01
CA LEU A 139 -3.92 5.90 -9.49
C LEU A 139 -5.01 6.79 -8.89
N PHE A 140 -6.17 6.87 -9.55
CA PHE A 140 -7.27 7.71 -9.10
C PHE A 140 -7.91 7.19 -7.80
N ILE A 141 -8.11 5.88 -7.69
CA ILE A 141 -8.61 5.24 -6.46
C ILE A 141 -7.65 5.53 -5.29
N ASN A 142 -6.34 5.38 -5.50
CA ASN A 142 -5.34 5.67 -4.47
C ASN A 142 -5.30 7.16 -4.11
N TYR A 143 -5.40 8.05 -5.10
CA TYR A 143 -5.51 9.49 -4.87
C TYR A 143 -6.72 9.85 -3.99
N VAL A 144 -7.92 9.36 -4.33
CA VAL A 144 -9.15 9.61 -3.56
C VAL A 144 -9.04 9.04 -2.15
N THR A 145 -8.51 7.83 -2.02
CA THR A 145 -8.33 7.19 -0.71
C THR A 145 -7.32 7.96 0.14
N ASN A 146 -6.22 8.42 -0.45
CA ASN A 146 -5.20 9.20 0.26
C ASN A 146 -5.70 10.60 0.63
N LYS A 147 -6.51 11.24 -0.23
CA LYS A 147 -7.16 12.52 0.07
C LYS A 147 -8.01 12.44 1.35
N TYR A 148 -8.68 11.32 1.60
CA TYR A 148 -9.38 11.10 2.87
C TYR A 148 -8.42 10.99 4.07
N PHE A 149 -7.26 10.33 3.91
CA PHE A 149 -6.29 10.23 5.00
C PHE A 149 -5.70 11.59 5.39
N VAL A 150 -5.50 12.48 4.42
CA VAL A 150 -5.02 13.85 4.63
C VAL A 150 -6.12 14.77 5.17
N ASP A 151 -7.23 14.91 4.43
CA ASP A 151 -8.22 15.95 4.70
C ASP A 151 -9.30 15.51 5.70
N GLY A 152 -9.42 14.21 5.97
CA GLY A 152 -10.56 13.62 6.70
C GLY A 152 -11.90 13.74 5.97
N ILE A 153 -11.89 14.15 4.69
CA ILE A 153 -13.10 14.42 3.90
C ILE A 153 -13.59 13.13 3.23
N GLU A 154 -14.76 12.66 3.65
CA GLU A 154 -15.44 11.55 3.02
C GLU A 154 -16.20 12.04 1.77
N LEU A 155 -15.77 11.56 0.60
CA LEU A 155 -16.40 11.89 -0.68
C LEU A 155 -17.50 10.88 -1.03
N SER A 156 -18.67 11.37 -1.39
CA SER A 156 -19.74 10.56 -1.98
C SER A 156 -19.38 10.05 -3.38
N LEU A 157 -20.03 8.99 -3.85
CA LEU A 157 -19.82 8.49 -5.22
C LEU A 157 -20.03 9.59 -6.27
N ALA A 158 -21.03 10.46 -6.09
CA ALA A 158 -21.28 11.58 -6.99
C ALA A 158 -20.16 12.64 -6.99
N GLU A 159 -19.47 12.84 -5.86
CA GLU A 159 -18.29 13.71 -5.80
C GLU A 159 -17.06 13.04 -6.42
N ILE A 160 -16.87 11.75 -6.17
CA ILE A 160 -15.80 10.94 -6.79
C ILE A 160 -15.94 10.98 -8.32
N GLU A 161 -17.16 10.78 -8.85
CA GLU A 161 -17.45 10.88 -10.29
C GLU A 161 -17.09 12.23 -10.90
N LYS A 162 -17.34 13.34 -10.17
CA LYS A 162 -16.97 14.70 -10.62
C LYS A 162 -15.46 14.92 -10.66
N LEU A 163 -14.71 14.22 -9.82
CA LEU A 163 -13.25 14.32 -9.74
C LEU A 163 -12.54 13.41 -10.76
N MET A 164 -13.25 12.45 -11.37
CA MET A 164 -12.65 11.54 -12.33
C MET A 164 -12.04 12.29 -13.52
N PRO A 165 -10.82 11.94 -13.97
CA PRO A 165 -10.23 12.48 -15.17
C PRO A 165 -11.20 12.39 -16.36
N ALA A 166 -11.37 13.51 -17.08
CA ALA A 166 -12.23 13.56 -18.27
C ALA A 166 -11.78 12.59 -19.38
N THR A 167 -10.51 12.19 -19.35
CA THR A 167 -9.90 11.22 -20.27
C THR A 167 -10.31 9.77 -20.02
N PHE A 168 -10.92 9.45 -18.87
CA PHE A 168 -11.39 8.09 -18.61
C PHE A 168 -12.51 7.69 -19.56
N SER A 169 -12.36 6.50 -20.13
CA SER A 169 -13.41 5.79 -20.84
C SER A 169 -14.55 5.40 -19.89
N ALA A 170 -15.70 5.02 -20.46
CA ALA A 170 -16.83 4.52 -19.67
C ALA A 170 -16.46 3.27 -18.84
N MET A 171 -15.58 2.42 -19.36
CA MET A 171 -15.09 1.23 -18.65
C MET A 171 -14.24 1.61 -17.43
N GLU A 172 -13.30 2.54 -17.60
CA GLU A 172 -12.44 3.01 -16.51
C GLU A 172 -13.23 3.71 -15.42
N LYS A 173 -14.23 4.54 -15.78
CA LYS A 173 -15.15 5.14 -14.80
C LYS A 173 -15.92 4.09 -14.03
N LYS A 174 -16.44 3.07 -14.73
CA LYS A 174 -17.15 1.96 -14.10
C LYS A 174 -16.26 1.19 -13.14
N GLN A 175 -14.99 0.93 -13.50
CA GLN A 175 -14.03 0.27 -12.61
C GLN A 175 -13.84 1.03 -11.29
N VAL A 176 -13.74 2.37 -11.34
CA VAL A 176 -13.62 3.20 -10.13
C VAL A 176 -14.90 3.14 -9.29
N THR A 177 -16.07 3.31 -9.91
CA THR A 177 -17.36 3.27 -9.20
C THR A 177 -17.58 1.90 -8.55
N ASP A 178 -17.38 0.81 -9.30
CA ASP A 178 -17.51 -0.56 -8.79
C ASP A 178 -16.60 -0.77 -7.57
N PHE A 179 -15.37 -0.25 -7.59
CA PHE A 179 -14.44 -0.37 -6.45
C PHE A 179 -15.02 0.27 -5.17
N PHE A 180 -15.46 1.52 -5.24
CA PHE A 180 -15.97 2.24 -4.06
C PHE A 180 -17.33 1.72 -3.59
N GLU A 181 -18.14 1.16 -4.49
CA GLU A 181 -19.38 0.45 -4.11
C GLU A 181 -19.08 -0.84 -3.32
N HIS A 182 -18.10 -1.64 -3.77
CA HIS A 182 -17.79 -2.93 -3.15
C HIS A 182 -16.96 -2.80 -1.86
N MET A 183 -15.93 -1.95 -1.87
CA MET A 183 -15.01 -1.76 -0.74
C MET A 183 -15.59 -0.82 0.33
N GLY A 184 -16.56 0.01 -0.07
CA GLY A 184 -17.11 1.07 0.76
C GLY A 184 -16.25 2.34 0.72
N THR A 185 -16.67 3.32 1.51
CA THR A 185 -16.05 4.64 1.54
C THR A 185 -14.62 4.60 2.07
N PRO A 186 -13.79 5.62 1.76
CA PRO A 186 -12.45 5.74 2.34
C PRO A 186 -12.44 5.66 3.88
N ALA A 187 -13.49 6.11 4.56
CA ALA A 187 -13.67 5.94 6.01
C ALA A 187 -13.74 4.48 6.43
N ARG A 188 -14.56 3.68 5.75
CA ARG A 188 -14.66 2.24 6.00
C ARG A 188 -13.36 1.51 5.67
N ILE A 189 -12.63 1.96 4.65
CA ILE A 189 -11.29 1.45 4.33
C ILE A 189 -10.31 1.77 5.47
N LYS A 190 -10.30 3.00 6.00
CA LYS A 190 -9.49 3.40 7.15
C LYS A 190 -9.83 2.59 8.40
N GLU A 191 -11.10 2.39 8.71
CA GLU A 191 -11.52 1.54 9.82
C GLU A 191 -11.03 0.10 9.66
N ALA A 192 -11.13 -0.46 8.45
CA ALA A 192 -10.63 -1.80 8.18
C ALA A 192 -9.10 -1.90 8.34
N LEU A 193 -8.35 -0.83 8.01
CA LEU A 193 -6.91 -0.75 8.25
C LEU A 193 -6.59 -0.68 9.74
N LEU A 194 -7.28 0.18 10.49
CA LEU A 194 -7.03 0.45 11.91
C LEU A 194 -7.58 -0.63 12.86
N ALA A 195 -8.51 -1.48 12.39
CA ALA A 195 -9.06 -2.55 13.19
C ALA A 195 -7.95 -3.55 13.55
N LYS A 196 -7.48 -3.49 14.82
CA LYS A 196 -6.57 -4.48 15.40
C LYS A 196 -7.15 -5.88 15.18
N GLY A 197 -6.34 -6.78 14.63
CA GLY A 197 -6.65 -8.21 14.59
C GLY A 197 -7.01 -8.66 16.00
N LYS A 198 -8.29 -9.01 16.19
CA LYS A 198 -8.76 -9.77 17.35
C LYS A 198 -8.83 -11.22 16.95
#